data_AF-A0A0G0YXQ5-F1
#
_entry.id   AF-A0A0G0YXQ5-F1
#
_cell.length_a   1.000
_cell.length_b   1.000
_cell.length_c   1.000
_cell.angle_alpha   90.00
_cell.angle_beta   90.00
_cell.angle_gamma   90.00
#
_symmetry.space_group_name_H-M   'P 1'
#
loop_
_entity.id
_entity.type
_entity.pdbx_description
1 polymer ?
#
loop_
_entity_poly.entity_id
_entity_poly.type
_entity_poly.pdbx_seq_one_letter_code
_entity_poly.pdbx_strand_id
1 'polypeptide(L)'
;MNTFEQLQKARKEHYAIGAFNAANIETLKAVVNSAVKLRSPVIIEASEGEADYIGKKQISSLVRIYKVEHNIPVILNLDHAASFDACKDAIEAGFDYVHIDGSKLPYEENLRITKEVATYAHQHNVMVEGEMDHIQGSSADHTNEDPGSYQKASQYTDPQKALDFVSQTGVDVFASFVGNLHGLYADEIHLKLDILEQIKKLLPDTYLSLHGGSGIVDDDVRKAIKMGIVKVNVNSEMRIAFKTALQKALNESDEVAIYKLTPPAIEAVQKVVEKKIMLFGSNDRHDLKNTAFLPIL
;
A
#
# COMPACT_ATOMS: atom_id res chain seq x y z
N MET A 1 -12.53 -5.93 -12.97
CA MET A 1 -12.94 -4.91 -11.98
C MET A 1 -11.85 -3.85 -11.94
N ASN A 2 -12.22 -2.58 -12.02
CA ASN A 2 -11.29 -1.45 -11.87
C ASN A 2 -10.98 -1.17 -10.38
N THR A 3 -10.07 -0.23 -10.10
CA THR A 3 -9.66 0.15 -8.73
C THR A 3 -10.83 0.52 -7.83
N PHE A 4 -11.76 1.33 -8.32
CA PHE A 4 -12.95 1.77 -7.58
C PHE A 4 -13.84 0.59 -7.16
N GLU A 5 -14.10 -0.35 -8.08
CA GLU A 5 -14.89 -1.55 -7.79
C GLU A 5 -14.19 -2.46 -6.76
N GLN A 6 -12.86 -2.55 -6.80
CA GLN A 6 -12.10 -3.35 -5.83
C GLN A 6 -12.21 -2.79 -4.41
N LEU A 7 -12.00 -1.49 -4.22
CA LEU A 7 -12.10 -0.87 -2.89
C LEU A 7 -13.55 -0.83 -2.40
N GLN A 8 -14.52 -0.63 -3.30
CA GLN A 8 -15.94 -0.73 -2.96
C GLN A 8 -16.30 -2.14 -2.47
N LYS A 9 -15.79 -3.18 -3.15
CA LYS A 9 -15.98 -4.57 -2.74
C LYS A 9 -15.33 -4.84 -1.38
N ALA A 10 -14.09 -4.39 -1.18
CA ALA A 10 -13.37 -4.50 0.10
C ALA A 10 -14.18 -3.90 1.26
N ARG A 11 -14.70 -2.67 1.07
CA ARG A 11 -15.58 -2.01 2.02
C ARG A 11 -16.84 -2.82 2.33
N LYS A 12 -17.53 -3.30 1.29
CA LYS A 12 -18.81 -4.03 1.42
C LYS A 12 -18.65 -5.39 2.09
N GLU A 13 -17.54 -6.06 1.83
CA GLU A 13 -17.26 -7.42 2.33
C GLU A 13 -16.35 -7.44 3.56
N HIS A 14 -16.03 -6.27 4.12
CA HIS A 14 -15.26 -6.09 5.35
C HIS A 14 -13.88 -6.76 5.32
N TYR A 15 -13.12 -6.53 4.25
CA TYR A 15 -11.71 -6.90 4.13
C TYR A 15 -10.87 -5.70 3.69
N ALA A 16 -9.55 -5.80 3.81
CA ALA A 16 -8.63 -4.85 3.22
C ALA A 16 -7.75 -5.50 2.14
N ILE A 17 -7.46 -4.73 1.10
CA ILE A 17 -6.51 -5.11 0.06
C ILE A 17 -5.11 -4.79 0.58
N GLY A 18 -4.24 -5.79 0.59
CA GLY A 18 -2.85 -5.59 0.93
C GLY A 18 -2.14 -4.80 -0.15
N ALA A 19 -1.44 -3.75 0.28
CA ALA A 19 -0.65 -2.89 -0.57
C ALA A 19 0.83 -3.12 -0.24
N PHE A 20 1.57 -3.62 -1.22
CA PHE A 20 2.87 -4.23 -1.01
C PHE A 20 3.90 -3.53 -1.90
N ASN A 21 4.90 -2.89 -1.29
CA ASN A 21 5.95 -2.24 -2.07
C ASN A 21 6.78 -3.27 -2.84
N ALA A 22 6.94 -3.04 -4.14
CA ALA A 22 7.76 -3.86 -5.02
C ALA A 22 8.88 -3.01 -5.63
N ALA A 23 10.12 -3.29 -5.22
CA ALA A 23 11.31 -2.55 -5.62
C ALA A 23 12.10 -3.22 -6.78
N ASN A 24 11.68 -4.42 -7.20
CA ASN A 24 12.30 -5.18 -8.30
C ASN A 24 11.34 -6.27 -8.83
N ILE A 25 11.78 -7.04 -9.83
CA ILE A 25 10.97 -8.11 -10.41
C ILE A 25 10.73 -9.28 -9.44
N GLU A 26 11.67 -9.57 -8.55
CA GLU A 26 11.58 -10.64 -7.56
C GLU A 26 10.48 -10.38 -6.52
N THR A 27 10.43 -9.18 -5.96
CA THR A 27 9.41 -8.76 -5.00
C THR A 27 8.04 -8.66 -5.66
N LEU A 28 7.98 -8.11 -6.87
CA LEU A 28 6.75 -8.09 -7.68
C LEU A 28 6.22 -9.51 -7.92
N LYS A 29 7.09 -10.45 -8.34
CA LYS A 29 6.73 -11.88 -8.49
C LYS A 29 6.21 -12.48 -7.19
N ALA A 30 6.86 -12.21 -6.06
CA ALA A 30 6.42 -12.72 -4.77
C ALA A 30 5.00 -12.25 -4.42
N VAL A 31 4.69 -10.97 -4.66
CA VAL A 31 3.34 -10.42 -4.39
C VAL A 31 2.30 -11.03 -5.32
N VAL A 32 2.57 -11.05 -6.64
CA VAL A 32 1.64 -11.61 -7.63
C VAL A 32 1.40 -13.10 -7.38
N ASN A 33 2.44 -13.91 -7.14
CA ASN A 33 2.30 -15.33 -6.86
C ASN A 33 1.45 -15.59 -5.61
N SER A 34 1.62 -14.78 -4.56
CA SER A 34 0.79 -14.85 -3.35
C SER A 34 -0.68 -14.56 -3.66
N ALA A 35 -0.92 -13.51 -4.44
CA ALA A 35 -2.25 -13.09 -4.87
C ALA A 35 -2.95 -14.17 -5.70
N VAL A 36 -2.24 -14.80 -6.63
CA VAL A 36 -2.75 -15.93 -7.44
C VAL A 36 -3.09 -17.11 -6.56
N LYS A 37 -2.15 -17.55 -5.72
CA LYS A 37 -2.33 -18.71 -4.84
C LYS A 37 -3.52 -18.56 -3.91
N LEU A 38 -3.71 -17.36 -3.35
CA LEU A 38 -4.78 -17.05 -2.41
C LEU A 38 -6.01 -16.44 -3.06
N ARG A 39 -6.05 -16.32 -4.40
CA ARG A 39 -7.15 -15.71 -5.16
C ARG A 39 -7.57 -14.35 -4.59
N SER A 40 -6.58 -13.51 -4.28
CA SER A 40 -6.75 -12.21 -3.61
C SER A 40 -6.54 -11.07 -4.60
N PRO A 41 -7.31 -9.97 -4.52
CA PRO A 41 -6.85 -8.70 -5.08
C PRO A 41 -5.61 -8.23 -4.31
N VAL A 42 -4.70 -7.53 -4.99
CA VAL A 42 -3.52 -6.91 -4.37
C VAL A 42 -3.24 -5.54 -4.99
N ILE A 43 -2.60 -4.67 -4.22
CA ILE A 43 -1.99 -3.43 -4.71
C ILE A 43 -0.47 -3.64 -4.74
N ILE A 44 0.13 -3.48 -5.91
CA ILE A 44 1.57 -3.31 -6.06
C ILE A 44 1.85 -1.82 -5.84
N GLU A 45 2.64 -1.52 -4.83
CA GLU A 45 3.06 -0.16 -4.52
C GLU A 45 4.50 0.06 -4.96
N ALA A 46 4.82 1.27 -5.39
CA ALA A 46 6.19 1.71 -5.55
C ALA A 46 6.28 3.15 -5.05
N SER A 47 7.18 3.40 -4.10
CA SER A 47 7.55 4.77 -3.75
C SER A 47 8.16 5.48 -4.96
N GLU A 48 8.21 6.81 -4.95
CA GLU A 48 8.81 7.58 -6.06
C GLU A 48 10.21 7.08 -6.43
N GLY A 49 11.07 6.82 -5.43
CA GLY A 49 12.41 6.27 -5.65
C GLY A 49 12.42 4.85 -6.22
N GLU A 50 11.48 3.97 -5.82
CA GLU A 50 11.36 2.62 -6.40
C GLU A 50 10.84 2.68 -7.84
N ALA A 51 9.85 3.54 -8.09
CA ALA A 51 9.26 3.73 -9.40
C ALA A 51 10.28 4.34 -10.40
N ASP A 52 11.15 5.23 -9.94
CA ASP A 52 12.24 5.78 -10.75
C ASP A 52 13.37 4.79 -10.98
N TYR A 53 13.70 3.97 -9.97
CA TYR A 53 14.70 2.91 -10.11
C TYR A 53 14.30 1.85 -11.14
N ILE A 54 13.03 1.41 -11.13
CA ILE A 54 12.50 0.43 -12.09
C ILE A 54 12.15 1.09 -13.43
N GLY A 55 11.68 2.33 -13.38
CA GLY A 55 11.02 3.05 -14.46
C GLY A 55 9.49 2.89 -14.41
N LYS A 56 8.77 4.01 -14.32
CA LYS A 56 7.29 4.08 -14.19
C LYS A 56 6.56 3.30 -15.29
N LYS A 57 6.99 3.41 -16.55
CA LYS A 57 6.40 2.68 -17.69
C LYS A 57 6.71 1.19 -17.65
N GLN A 58 7.89 0.82 -17.15
CA GLN A 58 8.34 -0.57 -17.05
C GLN A 58 7.53 -1.31 -15.98
N ILE A 59 7.38 -0.75 -14.77
CA ILE A 59 6.55 -1.37 -13.72
C ILE A 59 5.07 -1.45 -14.14
N SER A 60 4.53 -0.40 -14.76
CA SER A 60 3.17 -0.39 -15.34
C SER A 60 2.98 -1.52 -16.36
N SER A 61 3.93 -1.69 -17.28
CA SER A 61 3.88 -2.75 -18.29
C SER A 61 3.96 -4.14 -17.67
N LEU A 62 4.85 -4.35 -16.69
CA LEU A 62 4.97 -5.63 -15.97
C LEU A 62 3.69 -5.98 -15.23
N VAL A 63 3.12 -5.04 -14.47
CA VAL A 63 1.87 -5.24 -13.75
C VAL A 63 0.73 -5.57 -14.72
N ARG A 64 0.64 -4.87 -15.86
CA ARG A 64 -0.36 -5.19 -16.90
C ARG A 64 -0.21 -6.62 -17.44
N ILE A 65 1.01 -7.08 -17.68
CA ILE A 65 1.27 -8.45 -18.13
C ILE A 65 0.76 -9.47 -17.10
N TYR A 66 1.12 -9.29 -15.81
CA TYR A 66 0.66 -10.19 -14.75
C TYR A 66 -0.87 -10.18 -14.56
N LYS A 67 -1.53 -9.02 -14.69
CA LYS A 67 -3.00 -8.91 -14.66
C LYS A 67 -3.63 -9.82 -15.72
N VAL A 68 -3.11 -9.77 -16.95
CA VAL A 68 -3.65 -10.54 -18.09
C VAL A 68 -3.30 -12.03 -17.95
N GLU A 69 -2.06 -12.36 -17.63
CA GLU A 69 -1.56 -13.73 -17.54
C GLU A 69 -2.30 -14.55 -16.49
N HIS A 70 -2.52 -13.96 -15.31
CA HIS A 70 -3.09 -14.69 -14.18
C HIS A 70 -4.57 -14.43 -13.95
N ASN A 71 -5.14 -13.45 -14.65
CA ASN A 71 -6.51 -13.02 -14.45
C ASN A 71 -6.82 -12.79 -12.95
N ILE A 72 -5.99 -11.97 -12.30
CA ILE A 72 -6.22 -11.51 -10.93
C ILE A 72 -6.23 -9.98 -10.88
N PRO A 73 -6.99 -9.37 -9.95
CA PRO A 73 -6.95 -7.92 -9.79
C PRO A 73 -5.63 -7.49 -9.15
N VAL A 74 -4.79 -6.85 -9.94
CA VAL A 74 -3.60 -6.15 -9.48
C VAL A 74 -3.83 -4.67 -9.70
N ILE A 75 -3.64 -3.83 -8.70
CA ILE A 75 -3.69 -2.37 -8.80
C ILE A 75 -2.25 -1.86 -8.69
N LEU A 76 -1.85 -0.91 -9.52
CA LEU A 76 -0.55 -0.25 -9.40
C LEU A 76 -0.71 1.13 -8.74
N ASN A 77 -0.01 1.34 -7.62
CA ASN A 77 0.00 2.58 -6.84
C ASN A 77 1.38 3.26 -6.83
N LEU A 78 1.42 4.57 -7.06
CA LEU A 78 2.59 5.41 -6.75
C LEU A 78 2.45 5.89 -5.31
N ASP A 79 3.33 5.40 -4.43
CA ASP A 79 3.27 5.64 -3.00
C ASP A 79 4.09 6.87 -2.58
N HIS A 80 3.53 7.68 -1.68
CA HIS A 80 4.15 8.89 -1.11
C HIS A 80 4.77 9.84 -2.16
N ALA A 81 4.03 10.12 -3.24
CA ALA A 81 4.46 11.10 -4.24
C ALA A 81 4.55 12.49 -3.60
N ALA A 82 5.65 13.21 -3.84
CA ALA A 82 5.88 14.50 -3.18
C ALA A 82 5.36 15.71 -3.98
N SER A 83 4.87 15.51 -5.21
CA SER A 83 4.49 16.60 -6.10
C SER A 83 3.38 16.22 -7.08
N PHE A 84 2.71 17.25 -7.62
CA PHE A 84 1.75 17.10 -8.70
C PHE A 84 2.35 16.42 -9.93
N ASP A 85 3.56 16.84 -10.34
CA ASP A 85 4.24 16.30 -11.52
C ASP A 85 4.55 14.81 -11.37
N ALA A 86 4.98 14.37 -10.18
CA ALA A 86 5.21 12.95 -9.92
C ALA A 86 3.93 12.12 -10.06
N CYS A 87 2.81 12.59 -9.50
CA CYS A 87 1.50 11.96 -9.65
C CYS A 87 1.06 11.93 -11.12
N LYS A 88 1.19 13.06 -11.82
CA LYS A 88 0.85 13.19 -13.24
C LYS A 88 1.65 12.22 -14.10
N ASP A 89 2.97 12.15 -13.92
CA ASP A 89 3.85 11.25 -14.66
C ASP A 89 3.49 9.78 -14.42
N ALA A 90 3.10 9.41 -13.20
CA ALA A 90 2.64 8.05 -12.90
C ALA A 90 1.30 7.74 -13.56
N ILE A 91 0.32 8.66 -13.50
CA ILE A 91 -0.96 8.53 -14.20
C ILE A 91 -0.73 8.33 -15.71
N GLU A 92 0.11 9.15 -16.32
CA GLU A 92 0.45 9.05 -17.75
C GLU A 92 1.23 7.77 -18.08
N ALA A 93 1.98 7.21 -17.12
CA ALA A 93 2.63 5.92 -17.26
C ALA A 93 1.67 4.72 -17.11
N GLY A 94 0.42 4.94 -16.69
CA GLY A 94 -0.62 3.92 -16.56
C GLY A 94 -0.77 3.35 -15.15
N PHE A 95 -0.43 4.12 -14.12
CA PHE A 95 -0.76 3.77 -12.73
C PHE A 95 -2.28 3.86 -12.52
N ASP A 96 -2.84 2.93 -11.75
CA ASP A 96 -4.29 2.86 -11.48
C ASP A 96 -4.70 3.69 -10.24
N TYR A 97 -3.72 4.09 -9.44
CA TYR A 97 -3.85 4.75 -8.14
C TYR A 97 -2.62 5.63 -7.90
N VAL A 98 -2.79 6.80 -7.29
CA VAL A 98 -1.67 7.62 -6.80
C VAL A 98 -1.92 8.10 -5.36
N HIS A 99 -0.87 8.09 -4.55
CA HIS A 99 -0.86 8.66 -3.20
C HIS A 99 -0.02 9.94 -3.20
N ILE A 100 -0.68 11.08 -3.03
CA ILE A 100 -0.01 12.37 -2.82
C ILE A 100 0.22 12.61 -1.32
N ASP A 101 1.49 12.70 -0.93
CA ASP A 101 1.90 12.95 0.45
C ASP A 101 2.41 14.40 0.59
N GLY A 102 1.48 15.30 0.88
CA GLY A 102 1.78 16.69 1.21
C GLY A 102 2.02 16.93 2.70
N SER A 103 2.14 15.89 3.52
CA SER A 103 2.11 15.99 5.00
C SER A 103 3.28 16.76 5.61
N LYS A 104 4.35 16.98 4.85
CA LYS A 104 5.51 17.79 5.23
C LYS A 104 5.38 19.26 4.79
N LEU A 105 4.36 19.60 4.02
CA LEU A 105 4.10 20.96 3.56
C LEU A 105 3.23 21.71 4.56
N PRO A 106 3.21 23.06 4.52
CA PRO A 106 2.18 23.82 5.21
C PRO A 106 0.78 23.34 4.77
N TYR A 107 -0.16 23.25 5.72
CA TYR A 107 -1.49 22.67 5.49
C TYR A 107 -2.21 23.23 4.25
N GLU A 108 -2.19 24.56 4.07
CA GLU A 108 -2.80 25.22 2.90
C GLU A 108 -2.17 24.79 1.57
N GLU A 109 -0.85 24.56 1.56
CA GLU A 109 -0.17 24.08 0.36
C GLU A 109 -0.49 22.61 0.11
N ASN A 110 -0.58 21.78 1.17
CA ASN A 110 -1.04 20.40 1.06
C ASN A 110 -2.46 20.33 0.47
N LEU A 111 -3.40 21.12 0.99
CA LEU A 111 -4.75 21.25 0.44
C LEU A 111 -4.73 21.60 -1.05
N ARG A 112 -3.93 22.60 -1.43
CA ARG A 112 -3.82 23.06 -2.81
C ARG A 112 -3.32 21.96 -3.74
N ILE A 113 -2.19 21.32 -3.43
CA ILE A 113 -1.60 20.29 -4.30
C ILE A 113 -2.45 19.03 -4.34
N THR A 114 -3.03 18.62 -3.21
CA THR A 114 -3.84 17.40 -3.14
C THR A 114 -5.12 17.56 -3.97
N LYS A 115 -5.76 18.74 -3.92
CA LYS A 115 -6.90 19.08 -4.77
C LYS A 115 -6.55 19.09 -6.26
N GLU A 116 -5.37 19.62 -6.60
CA GLU A 116 -4.88 19.66 -7.98
C GLU A 116 -4.67 18.23 -8.52
N VAL A 117 -4.04 17.37 -7.74
CA VAL A 117 -3.86 15.94 -8.06
C VAL A 117 -5.20 15.22 -8.19
N ALA A 118 -6.12 15.38 -7.23
CA ALA A 118 -7.44 14.76 -7.26
C ALA A 118 -8.20 15.14 -8.54
N THR A 119 -8.23 16.44 -8.87
CA THR A 119 -8.88 16.94 -10.09
C THR A 119 -8.29 16.30 -11.35
N TYR A 120 -6.96 16.21 -11.46
CA TYR A 120 -6.29 15.65 -12.62
C TYR A 120 -6.50 14.12 -12.73
N ALA A 121 -6.37 13.40 -11.63
CA ALA A 121 -6.53 11.95 -11.59
C ALA A 121 -7.96 11.52 -11.92
N HIS A 122 -8.97 12.25 -11.44
CA HIS A 122 -10.37 11.96 -11.74
C HIS A 122 -10.70 12.13 -13.23
N GLN A 123 -10.05 13.06 -13.94
CA GLN A 123 -10.15 13.17 -15.40
C GLN A 123 -9.62 11.92 -16.14
N HIS A 124 -8.76 11.15 -15.48
CA HIS A 124 -8.13 9.93 -16.01
C HIS A 124 -8.71 8.64 -15.41
N ASN A 125 -9.77 8.72 -14.59
CA ASN A 125 -10.32 7.59 -13.84
C ASN A 125 -9.29 6.88 -12.93
N VAL A 126 -8.36 7.65 -12.36
CA VAL A 126 -7.37 7.18 -11.39
C VAL A 126 -7.80 7.58 -9.98
N MET A 127 -7.65 6.65 -9.04
CA MET A 127 -7.96 6.87 -7.63
C MET A 127 -6.86 7.67 -6.94
N VAL A 128 -7.24 8.58 -6.04
CA VAL A 128 -6.29 9.41 -5.28
C VAL A 128 -6.40 9.18 -3.79
N GLU A 129 -5.25 8.95 -3.18
CA GLU A 129 -5.03 8.96 -1.74
C GLU A 129 -4.35 10.24 -1.31
N GLY A 130 -4.83 10.84 -0.21
CA GLY A 130 -4.19 11.99 0.41
C GLY A 130 -3.78 11.73 1.85
N GLU A 131 -2.62 12.27 2.24
CA GLU A 131 -2.09 12.26 3.59
C GLU A 131 -1.91 13.70 4.12
N MET A 132 -2.51 13.99 5.28
CA MET A 132 -2.40 15.29 5.95
C MET A 132 -1.29 15.30 7.02
N ASP A 133 -1.21 14.22 7.80
CA ASP A 133 -0.34 14.14 8.98
C ASP A 133 0.86 13.24 8.68
N HIS A 134 2.06 13.72 9.02
CA HIS A 134 3.28 12.98 8.72
C HIS A 134 3.41 11.71 9.57
N ILE A 135 3.20 10.56 8.93
CA ILE A 135 3.38 9.24 9.54
C ILE A 135 4.87 8.98 9.78
N GLN A 136 5.23 8.77 11.04
CA GLN A 136 6.63 8.72 11.48
C GLN A 136 7.33 7.41 11.10
N GLY A 137 8.67 7.45 11.13
CA GLY A 137 9.53 6.31 10.85
C GLY A 137 9.93 6.18 9.37
N SER A 138 10.54 5.05 9.01
CA SER A 138 10.93 4.76 7.64
C SER A 138 10.73 3.27 7.33
N SER A 139 10.67 2.91 6.05
CA SER A 139 10.53 1.50 5.64
C SER A 139 11.84 0.71 5.85
N ALA A 140 12.21 0.50 7.11
CA ALA A 140 13.46 -0.09 7.57
C ALA A 140 13.28 -0.91 8.86
N ASP A 141 14.38 -1.51 9.28
CA ASP A 141 14.51 -2.19 10.57
C ASP A 141 14.86 -1.16 11.67
N HIS A 142 13.89 -0.93 12.56
CA HIS A 142 13.97 -0.01 13.70
C HIS A 142 13.90 -0.79 15.03
N THR A 143 14.28 -2.07 15.07
CA THR A 143 14.18 -2.88 16.31
C THR A 143 15.08 -2.41 17.45
N ASN A 144 15.92 -1.41 17.22
CA ASN A 144 16.73 -0.76 18.26
C ASN A 144 16.10 0.56 18.78
N GLU A 145 14.93 0.92 18.29
CA GLU A 145 14.21 2.15 18.63
C GLU A 145 12.92 1.83 19.38
N ASP A 146 12.52 2.74 20.28
CA ASP A 146 11.26 2.65 21.01
C ASP A 146 10.12 3.28 20.17
N PRO A 147 9.09 2.52 19.77
CA PRO A 147 7.97 3.06 18.99
C PRO A 147 7.20 4.14 19.77
N GLY A 148 7.18 4.08 21.11
CA GLY A 148 6.55 5.08 21.97
C GLY A 148 7.11 6.49 21.80
N SER A 149 8.36 6.62 21.36
CA SER A 149 8.98 7.92 21.06
C SER A 149 8.35 8.65 19.86
N TYR A 150 7.67 7.90 18.98
CA TYR A 150 7.03 8.41 17.76
C TYR A 150 5.50 8.47 17.86
N GLN A 151 4.90 7.89 18.90
CA GLN A 151 3.45 7.80 19.10
C GLN A 151 2.92 8.87 20.08
N LYS A 152 3.09 10.17 19.77
CA LYS A 152 2.59 11.24 20.64
C LYS A 152 1.17 11.64 20.25
N ALA A 153 0.30 11.80 21.26
CA ALA A 153 -1.11 12.14 21.05
C ALA A 153 -1.33 13.41 20.21
N SER A 154 -0.43 14.39 20.32
CA SER A 154 -0.48 15.64 19.54
C SER A 154 -0.18 15.47 18.05
N GLN A 155 0.29 14.30 17.62
CA GLN A 155 0.62 14.00 16.23
C GLN A 155 -0.47 13.19 15.53
N TYR A 156 -1.41 12.60 16.28
CA TYR A 156 -2.48 11.83 15.66
C TYR A 156 -3.44 12.73 14.90
N THR A 157 -4.04 12.16 13.86
CA THR A 157 -5.00 12.86 13.02
C THR A 157 -6.18 13.37 13.84
N ASP A 158 -6.43 14.68 13.74
CA ASP A 158 -7.64 15.31 14.24
C ASP A 158 -8.82 14.96 13.30
N PRO A 159 -9.88 14.27 13.79
CA PRO A 159 -11.01 13.87 12.96
C PRO A 159 -11.72 15.02 12.26
N GLN A 160 -11.78 16.21 12.88
CA GLN A 160 -12.43 17.37 12.30
C GLN A 160 -11.59 17.99 11.19
N LYS A 161 -10.26 17.97 11.33
CA LYS A 161 -9.35 18.37 10.24
C LYS A 161 -9.36 17.37 9.09
N ALA A 162 -9.48 16.08 9.37
CA ALA A 162 -9.64 15.08 8.32
C ALA A 162 -10.91 15.32 7.48
N LEU A 163 -12.04 15.65 8.13
CA LEU A 163 -13.27 16.03 7.43
C LEU A 163 -13.07 17.27 6.54
N ASP A 164 -12.44 18.32 7.08
CA ASP A 164 -12.11 19.52 6.34
C ASP A 164 -11.23 19.20 5.12
N PHE A 165 -10.11 18.51 5.33
CA PHE A 165 -9.16 18.13 4.29
C PHE A 165 -9.81 17.34 3.15
N VAL A 166 -10.55 16.28 3.48
CA VAL A 166 -11.23 15.45 2.48
C VAL A 166 -12.28 16.24 1.71
N SER A 167 -13.06 17.09 2.40
CA SER A 167 -14.11 17.90 1.75
C SER A 167 -13.54 18.94 0.77
N GLN A 168 -12.38 19.51 1.08
CA GLN A 168 -11.76 20.55 0.27
C GLN A 168 -10.97 20.00 -0.93
N THR A 169 -10.37 18.81 -0.75
CA THR A 169 -9.50 18.18 -1.75
C THR A 169 -10.24 17.24 -2.69
N GLY A 170 -11.25 16.53 -2.19
CA GLY A 170 -11.99 15.53 -2.97
C GLY A 170 -11.25 14.20 -3.16
N VAL A 171 -10.29 13.85 -2.29
CA VAL A 171 -9.60 12.55 -2.34
C VAL A 171 -10.57 11.37 -2.13
N ASP A 172 -10.27 10.24 -2.77
CA ASP A 172 -11.07 9.02 -2.68
C ASP A 172 -10.72 8.22 -1.40
N VAL A 173 -9.43 8.21 -1.07
CA VAL A 173 -8.85 7.49 0.06
C VAL A 173 -8.12 8.48 0.96
N PHE A 174 -8.28 8.33 2.27
CA PHE A 174 -7.60 9.16 3.25
C PHE A 174 -6.68 8.31 4.14
N ALA A 175 -5.41 8.69 4.20
CA ALA A 175 -4.41 8.12 5.08
C ALA A 175 -4.41 8.88 6.42
N SER A 176 -4.79 8.20 7.49
CA SER A 176 -4.81 8.76 8.84
C SER A 176 -3.63 8.28 9.68
N PHE A 177 -3.05 9.16 10.48
CA PHE A 177 -2.07 8.79 11.50
C PHE A 177 -2.78 8.49 12.82
N VAL A 178 -2.98 7.20 13.10
CA VAL A 178 -3.66 6.69 14.31
C VAL A 178 -2.73 5.83 15.17
N GLY A 179 -1.46 6.23 15.25
CA GLY A 179 -0.41 5.52 15.97
C GLY A 179 0.39 4.51 15.13
N ASN A 180 -0.01 4.27 13.88
CA ASN A 180 0.77 3.49 12.93
C ASN A 180 2.11 4.16 12.58
N LEU A 181 3.17 3.36 12.37
CA LEU A 181 4.52 3.84 12.06
C LEU A 181 5.08 3.10 10.85
N HIS A 182 5.94 3.76 10.07
CA HIS A 182 6.76 3.09 9.08
C HIS A 182 7.94 2.40 9.78
N GLY A 183 8.07 1.08 9.59
CA GLY A 183 9.19 0.35 10.18
C GLY A 183 8.79 -1.02 10.73
N LEU A 184 9.79 -1.76 11.16
CA LEU A 184 9.60 -2.84 12.14
C LEU A 184 10.29 -2.41 13.44
N TYR A 185 9.57 -2.43 14.55
CA TYR A 185 10.06 -2.08 15.88
C TYR A 185 10.11 -3.33 16.76
N ALA A 186 10.88 -3.29 17.84
CA ALA A 186 10.98 -4.44 18.76
C ALA A 186 9.72 -4.61 19.60
N ASP A 187 9.13 -3.50 20.04
CA ASP A 187 7.90 -3.46 20.81
C ASP A 187 6.66 -3.36 19.91
N GLU A 188 5.52 -3.79 20.45
CA GLU A 188 4.24 -3.82 19.75
C GLU A 188 3.75 -2.41 19.38
N ILE A 189 3.35 -2.23 18.11
CA ILE A 189 2.71 -0.99 17.65
C ILE A 189 1.20 -1.14 17.80
N HIS A 190 0.62 -0.36 18.71
CA HIS A 190 -0.83 -0.31 18.93
C HIS A 190 -1.49 0.87 18.24
N LEU A 191 -2.68 0.62 17.68
CA LEU A 191 -3.50 1.65 17.04
C LEU A 191 -4.38 2.38 18.05
N LYS A 192 -4.63 3.67 17.80
CA LYS A 192 -5.66 4.46 18.48
C LYS A 192 -7.00 4.28 17.77
N LEU A 193 -7.62 3.12 18.02
CA LEU A 193 -8.86 2.71 17.37
C LEU A 193 -10.05 3.64 17.67
N ASP A 194 -10.02 4.32 18.82
CA ASP A 194 -10.98 5.36 19.19
C ASP A 194 -10.91 6.59 18.29
N ILE A 195 -9.71 6.97 17.83
CA ILE A 195 -9.51 8.06 16.86
C ILE A 195 -9.98 7.60 15.48
N LEU A 196 -9.61 6.38 15.06
CA LEU A 196 -10.05 5.81 13.79
C LEU A 196 -11.58 5.73 13.69
N GLU A 197 -12.26 5.32 14.75
CA GLU A 197 -13.72 5.27 14.81
C GLU A 197 -14.35 6.67 14.62
N GLN A 198 -13.78 7.70 15.25
CA GLN A 198 -14.22 9.08 15.10
C GLN A 198 -14.02 9.58 13.65
N ILE A 199 -12.85 9.31 13.05
CA ILE A 199 -12.57 9.64 11.65
C ILE A 199 -13.59 8.96 10.74
N LYS A 200 -13.83 7.65 10.90
CA LYS A 200 -14.78 6.93 10.07
C LYS A 200 -16.20 7.48 10.18
N LYS A 201 -16.62 7.86 11.39
CA LYS A 201 -17.94 8.43 11.64
C LYS A 201 -18.14 9.76 10.89
N LEU A 202 -17.11 10.58 10.80
CA LEU A 202 -17.14 11.85 10.07
C LEU A 202 -16.95 11.67 8.56
N LEU A 203 -16.27 10.60 8.15
CA LEU A 203 -15.98 10.25 6.76
C LEU A 203 -16.68 8.94 6.34
N PRO A 204 -18.02 8.87 6.33
CA PRO A 204 -18.74 7.61 6.05
C PRO A 204 -18.50 7.13 4.61
N ASP A 205 -18.36 8.04 3.66
CA ASP A 205 -18.27 7.72 2.23
C ASP A 205 -16.83 7.59 1.72
N THR A 206 -15.85 8.15 2.42
CA THR A 206 -14.42 8.07 2.09
C THR A 206 -13.84 6.70 2.47
N TYR A 207 -12.95 6.18 1.63
CA TYR A 207 -12.15 5.01 1.94
C TYR A 207 -11.01 5.39 2.88
N LEU A 208 -10.64 4.51 3.79
CA LEU A 208 -9.52 4.73 4.71
C LEU A 208 -8.41 3.71 4.42
N SER A 209 -7.16 4.17 4.47
CA SER A 209 -5.97 3.34 4.37
C SER A 209 -5.20 3.30 5.69
N LEU A 210 -4.43 2.24 5.88
CA LEU A 210 -3.53 2.06 7.02
C LEU A 210 -2.10 1.90 6.50
N HIS A 211 -1.34 2.98 6.60
CA HIS A 211 0.10 2.98 6.35
C HIS A 211 0.85 2.29 7.49
N GLY A 212 2.07 1.83 7.21
CA GLY A 212 2.91 1.24 8.26
C GLY A 212 2.37 -0.08 8.83
N GLY A 213 1.72 -0.93 8.02
CA GLY A 213 1.15 -2.22 8.43
C GLY A 213 2.15 -3.29 8.90
N SER A 214 3.45 -2.96 8.93
CA SER A 214 4.50 -3.82 9.47
C SER A 214 4.58 -3.67 10.99
N GLY A 215 4.63 -4.77 11.75
CA GLY A 215 4.79 -4.72 13.21
C GLY A 215 3.57 -4.23 14.02
N ILE A 216 2.48 -3.80 13.38
CA ILE A 216 1.21 -3.51 14.07
C ILE A 216 0.60 -4.81 14.59
N VAL A 217 0.07 -4.77 15.82
CA VAL A 217 -0.62 -5.90 16.42
C VAL A 217 -1.78 -6.37 15.53
N ASP A 218 -1.77 -7.65 15.17
CA ASP A 218 -2.72 -8.27 14.25
C ASP A 218 -4.20 -8.00 14.65
N ASP A 219 -4.50 -8.00 15.94
CA ASP A 219 -5.85 -7.73 16.44
C ASP A 219 -6.30 -6.28 16.22
N ASP A 220 -5.38 -5.33 16.31
CA ASP A 220 -5.68 -3.93 16.00
C ASP A 220 -5.90 -3.74 14.50
N VAL A 221 -5.10 -4.41 13.65
CA VAL A 221 -5.33 -4.44 12.19
C VAL A 221 -6.73 -4.99 11.88
N ARG A 222 -7.12 -6.14 12.46
CA ARG A 222 -8.45 -6.74 12.24
C ARG A 222 -9.58 -5.81 12.68
N LYS A 223 -9.43 -5.12 13.83
CA LYS A 223 -10.43 -4.14 14.31
C LYS A 223 -10.49 -2.94 13.37
N ALA A 224 -9.36 -2.42 12.93
CA ALA A 224 -9.28 -1.28 12.01
C ALA A 224 -9.96 -1.59 10.66
N ILE A 225 -9.78 -2.80 10.13
CA ILE A 225 -10.48 -3.27 8.91
C ILE A 225 -12.00 -3.31 9.13
N LYS A 226 -12.46 -3.84 10.26
CA LYS A 226 -13.89 -3.83 10.61
C LYS A 226 -14.46 -2.41 10.75
N MET A 227 -13.63 -1.45 11.17
CA MET A 227 -13.98 -0.03 11.25
C MET A 227 -13.98 0.67 9.89
N GLY A 228 -13.48 0.05 8.82
CA GLY A 228 -13.58 0.58 7.45
C GLY A 228 -12.25 0.89 6.77
N ILE A 229 -11.12 0.44 7.33
CA ILE A 229 -9.86 0.38 6.58
C ILE A 229 -10.00 -0.63 5.43
N VAL A 230 -9.69 -0.19 4.20
CA VAL A 230 -9.80 -1.02 2.99
C VAL A 230 -8.46 -1.25 2.29
N LYS A 231 -7.40 -0.54 2.69
CA LYS A 231 -6.04 -0.65 2.16
C LYS A 231 -5.06 -0.71 3.33
N VAL A 232 -4.11 -1.64 3.32
CA VAL A 232 -3.06 -1.72 4.35
C VAL A 232 -1.69 -1.87 3.68
N ASN A 233 -0.79 -0.93 3.94
CA ASN A 233 0.53 -0.88 3.31
C ASN A 233 1.54 -1.73 4.10
N VAL A 234 2.36 -2.53 3.41
CA VAL A 234 3.38 -3.39 4.01
C VAL A 234 4.67 -3.31 3.19
N ASN A 235 5.77 -2.97 3.85
CA ASN A 235 7.09 -2.86 3.21
C ASN A 235 8.22 -3.45 4.07
N SER A 236 8.39 -2.98 5.30
CA SER A 236 9.55 -3.32 6.14
C SER A 236 9.71 -4.82 6.37
N GLU A 237 8.62 -5.55 6.68
CA GLU A 237 8.68 -7.01 6.82
C GLU A 237 9.14 -7.71 5.53
N MET A 238 8.75 -7.21 4.35
CA MET A 238 9.17 -7.76 3.06
C MET A 238 10.66 -7.48 2.80
N ARG A 239 11.12 -6.25 3.05
CA ARG A 239 12.53 -5.87 2.87
C ARG A 239 13.46 -6.70 3.76
N ILE A 240 13.08 -6.89 5.02
CA ILE A 240 13.84 -7.72 5.97
C ILE A 240 13.85 -9.17 5.49
N ALA A 241 12.69 -9.75 5.16
CA ALA A 241 12.61 -11.13 4.68
C ALA A 241 13.45 -11.36 3.42
N PHE A 242 13.36 -10.45 2.44
CA PHE A 242 14.15 -10.50 1.22
C PHE A 242 15.65 -10.45 1.50
N LYS A 243 16.10 -9.44 2.26
CA LYS A 243 17.50 -9.23 2.61
C LYS A 243 18.08 -10.46 3.33
N THR A 244 17.41 -10.92 4.38
CA THR A 244 17.90 -12.05 5.19
C THR A 244 18.02 -13.32 4.37
N ALA A 245 17.00 -13.64 3.55
CA ALA A 245 17.02 -14.84 2.72
C ALA A 245 18.07 -14.77 1.60
N LEU A 246 18.22 -13.61 0.94
CA LEU A 246 19.24 -13.42 -0.10
C LEU A 246 20.67 -13.50 0.50
N GLN A 247 20.91 -12.86 1.65
CA GLN A 247 22.19 -12.94 2.34
C GLN A 247 22.56 -14.38 2.70
N LYS A 248 21.59 -15.16 3.17
CA LYS A 248 21.79 -16.60 3.44
C LYS A 248 22.16 -17.36 2.17
N ALA A 249 21.39 -17.18 1.09
CA ALA A 249 21.65 -17.86 -0.19
C ALA A 249 23.03 -17.55 -0.77
N LEU A 250 23.48 -16.28 -0.65
CA LEU A 250 24.81 -15.84 -1.08
C LEU A 250 25.94 -16.45 -0.25
N ASN A 251 25.74 -16.67 1.04
CA ASN A 251 26.76 -17.25 1.92
C ASN A 251 26.87 -18.77 1.81
N GLU A 252 25.82 -19.44 1.31
CA GLU A 252 25.73 -20.92 1.24
C GLU A 252 25.99 -21.46 -0.17
N SER A 253 26.32 -20.62 -1.16
CA SER A 253 26.49 -21.01 -2.55
C SER A 253 27.62 -20.25 -3.24
N ASP A 254 28.40 -20.94 -4.08
CA ASP A 254 29.35 -20.33 -5.01
C ASP A 254 28.69 -19.92 -6.35
N GLU A 255 27.36 -20.04 -6.46
CA GLU A 255 26.63 -19.64 -7.66
C GLU A 255 26.70 -18.11 -7.86
N VAL A 256 26.88 -17.70 -9.11
CA VAL A 256 27.05 -16.28 -9.50
C VAL A 256 25.86 -15.75 -10.30
N ALA A 257 25.07 -16.65 -10.90
CA ALA A 257 23.87 -16.29 -11.64
C ALA A 257 22.74 -15.90 -10.68
N ILE A 258 22.46 -14.59 -10.61
CA ILE A 258 21.48 -13.99 -9.69
C ILE A 258 20.12 -14.70 -9.69
N TYR A 259 19.59 -15.08 -10.85
CA TYR A 259 18.26 -15.72 -10.95
C TYR A 259 18.20 -17.10 -10.27
N LYS A 260 19.34 -17.74 -9.96
CA LYS A 260 19.41 -18.98 -9.19
C LYS A 260 19.59 -18.73 -7.69
N LEU A 261 20.00 -17.53 -7.30
CA LEU A 261 20.22 -17.11 -5.90
C LEU A 261 19.00 -16.43 -5.29
N THR A 262 18.14 -15.81 -6.11
CA THR A 262 16.96 -15.08 -5.66
C THR A 262 15.72 -15.93 -5.28
N PRO A 263 15.52 -17.20 -5.71
CA PRO A 263 14.32 -17.96 -5.35
C PRO A 263 14.03 -18.03 -3.84
N PRO A 264 15.02 -18.28 -2.95
CA PRO A 264 14.76 -18.26 -1.50
C PRO A 264 14.26 -16.89 -0.99
N ALA A 265 14.73 -15.79 -1.58
CA ALA A 265 14.29 -14.45 -1.23
C ALA A 265 12.86 -14.15 -1.72
N ILE A 266 12.50 -14.61 -2.92
CA ILE A 266 11.13 -14.56 -3.44
C ILE A 266 10.19 -15.34 -2.50
N GLU A 267 10.54 -16.57 -2.14
CA GLU A 267 9.74 -17.40 -1.23
C GLU A 267 9.57 -16.78 0.16
N ALA A 268 10.63 -16.14 0.70
CA ALA A 268 10.57 -15.46 1.98
C ALA A 268 9.58 -14.28 1.95
N VAL A 269 9.63 -13.45 0.91
CA VAL A 269 8.67 -12.36 0.71
C VAL A 269 7.26 -12.91 0.48
N GLN A 270 7.11 -13.98 -0.30
CA GLN A 270 5.82 -14.60 -0.58
C GLN A 270 5.14 -15.04 0.73
N LYS A 271 5.88 -15.62 1.69
CA LYS A 271 5.34 -15.99 3.00
C LYS A 271 4.82 -14.79 3.79
N VAL A 272 5.52 -13.65 3.74
CA VAL A 272 5.06 -12.40 4.38
C VAL A 272 3.76 -11.92 3.74
N VAL A 273 3.72 -11.84 2.41
CA VAL A 273 2.55 -11.38 1.66
C VAL A 273 1.36 -12.31 1.90
N GLU A 274 1.53 -13.63 1.83
CA GLU A 274 0.48 -14.61 2.11
C GLU A 274 -0.07 -14.44 3.54
N LYS A 275 0.80 -14.30 4.54
CA LYS A 275 0.37 -14.05 5.94
C LYS A 275 -0.49 -12.78 6.03
N LYS A 276 -0.07 -11.69 5.38
CA LYS A 276 -0.78 -10.41 5.42
C LYS A 276 -2.11 -10.46 4.66
N ILE A 277 -2.17 -11.11 3.49
CA ILE A 277 -3.44 -11.35 2.77
C ILE A 277 -4.46 -12.08 3.66
N MET A 278 -4.02 -13.14 4.35
CA MET A 278 -4.88 -13.88 5.28
C MET A 278 -5.31 -13.02 6.48
N LEU A 279 -4.40 -12.22 7.03
CA LEU A 279 -4.71 -11.29 8.13
C LEU A 279 -5.76 -10.25 7.70
N PHE A 280 -5.65 -9.73 6.47
CA PHE A 280 -6.53 -8.69 5.96
C PHE A 280 -7.88 -9.22 5.44
N GLY A 281 -8.04 -10.55 5.34
CA GLY A 281 -9.27 -11.21 4.90
C GLY A 281 -9.55 -11.10 3.40
N SER A 282 -8.51 -10.80 2.60
CA SER A 282 -8.61 -10.63 1.14
C SER A 282 -8.38 -11.91 0.35
N ASN A 283 -8.02 -13.02 0.99
CA ASN A 283 -8.00 -14.34 0.34
C ASN A 283 -9.40 -14.75 -0.14
N ASP A 284 -9.44 -15.49 -1.26
CA ASP A 284 -10.64 -16.00 -1.92
C ASP A 284 -11.66 -14.92 -2.34
N ARG A 285 -11.24 -13.65 -2.36
CA ARG A 285 -12.08 -12.51 -2.80
C ARG A 285 -12.09 -12.31 -4.31
N HIS A 286 -11.35 -13.11 -5.08
CA HIS A 286 -11.47 -13.16 -6.53
C HIS A 286 -12.06 -14.50 -7.01
N ASP A 287 -13.14 -14.43 -7.78
CA ASP A 287 -13.74 -15.60 -8.42
C ASP A 287 -13.19 -15.76 -9.84
N LEU A 288 -12.58 -16.92 -10.11
CA LEU A 288 -11.99 -17.26 -11.40
C LEU A 288 -13.04 -17.75 -12.42
N LYS A 289 -14.32 -17.88 -12.02
CA LYS A 289 -15.36 -18.56 -12.82
C LYS A 289 -15.90 -17.78 -14.04
N ASN A 290 -15.44 -16.56 -14.30
CA ASN A 290 -15.90 -15.79 -15.46
C ASN A 290 -14.79 -14.89 -16.00
N THR A 291 -14.00 -15.36 -16.96
CA THR A 291 -13.23 -14.48 -17.85
C THR A 291 -12.76 -15.22 -19.10
N ALA A 292 -13.23 -14.72 -20.24
CA ALA A 292 -12.63 -15.01 -21.53
C ALA A 292 -11.21 -14.41 -21.55
N PHE A 293 -10.25 -15.18 -22.06
CA PHE A 293 -8.90 -14.69 -22.31
C PHE A 293 -8.97 -13.42 -23.18
N LEU A 294 -8.63 -12.26 -22.62
CA LEU A 294 -8.37 -11.07 -23.40
C LEU A 294 -7.00 -11.27 -24.06
N PRO A 295 -6.90 -11.22 -25.40
CA PRO A 295 -5.62 -11.36 -26.07
C PRO A 295 -4.69 -10.21 -25.68
N ILE A 296 -3.42 -10.55 -25.45
CA ILE A 296 -2.33 -9.60 -25.29
C ILE A 296 -2.16 -8.92 -26.67
N LEU A 297 -2.51 -7.64 -26.77
CA LEU A 297 -2.20 -6.78 -27.93
C LEU A 297 -0.90 -6.02 -27.69
#